data_AF-A0A952DCC8-F1
#
_entry.id   AF-A0A952DCC8-F1
#
_cell.length_a   1.000
_cell.length_b   1.000
_cell.length_c   1.000
_cell.angle_alpha   90.00
_cell.angle_beta   90.00
_cell.angle_gamma   90.00
#
_symmetry.space_group_name_H-M   'P 1'
#
loop_
_entity.id
_entity.type
_entity.pdbx_description
1 polymer ?
#
loop_
_entity_poly.entity_id
_entity_poly.type
_entity_poly.pdbx_seq_one_letter_code
_entity_poly.pdbx_strand_id
1 'polypeptide(L)' 'MTLPTIHATTILAVRREGTVAIGGDGQVSVGETVMKARAVKVRALRGGKVLA' A
#
# COMPACT_ATOMS: atom_id res chain seq x y z
N MET A 1 -0.33 28.24 -9.03
CA MET A 1 -0.03 26.91 -9.61
C MET A 1 -0.33 25.87 -8.55
N THR A 2 -1.27 24.96 -8.80
CA THR A 2 -1.60 23.86 -7.89
C THR A 2 -0.64 22.69 -8.12
N LEU A 3 -0.16 22.09 -7.04
CA LEU A 3 0.67 20.88 -7.11
C LEU A 3 -0.19 19.69 -7.61
N PRO A 4 0.37 18.77 -8.42
CA PRO A 4 -0.37 17.61 -8.90
C PRO A 4 -0.81 16.70 -7.74
N THR A 5 -2.05 16.23 -7.81
CA THR A 5 -2.63 15.30 -6.83
C THR A 5 -1.87 13.97 -6.87
N ILE A 6 -1.31 13.57 -5.73
CA ILE A 6 -0.68 12.25 -5.57
C ILE A 6 -1.80 11.25 -5.24
N HIS A 7 -1.92 10.20 -6.06
CA HIS A 7 -2.76 9.05 -5.73
C HIS A 7 -1.89 7.90 -5.23
N ALA A 8 -2.14 7.50 -3.98
CA ALA A 8 -1.47 6.37 -3.36
C ALA A 8 -2.32 5.09 -3.52
N THR A 9 -1.61 3.97 -3.68
CA THR A 9 -2.08 2.57 -3.61
C THR A 9 -3.26 2.29 -2.69
N THR A 10 -4.11 1.38 -3.17
CA THR A 10 -5.15 0.67 -2.43
C THR A 10 -4.54 -0.41 -1.53
N ILE A 11 -4.86 -0.37 -0.24
CA ILE A 11 -4.57 -1.45 0.72
C ILE A 11 -5.88 -2.16 1.08
N LEU A 12 -5.89 -3.49 1.01
CA LEU A 12 -7.01 -4.34 1.41
C LEU A 12 -6.60 -5.22 2.59
N ALA A 13 -7.56 -5.48 3.48
CA ALA A 13 -7.41 -6.39 4.60
C ALA A 13 -8.61 -7.32 4.72
N VAL A 14 -8.36 -8.60 4.98
CA VAL A 14 -9.39 -9.60 5.24
C VAL A 14 -9.11 -10.26 6.58
N ARG A 15 -10.16 -10.44 7.40
CA ARG A 15 -10.09 -11.16 8.68
C ARG A 15 -11.02 -12.37 8.64
N ARG A 16 -10.49 -13.54 8.97
CA ARG A 16 -11.27 -14.79 9.06
C ARG A 16 -10.70 -15.66 10.18
N GLU A 17 -11.55 -16.13 11.09
CA GLU A 17 -11.20 -17.10 12.14
C GLU A 17 -9.93 -16.69 12.94
N GLY A 18 -9.87 -15.43 13.38
CA GLY A 18 -8.73 -14.90 14.15
C GLY A 18 -7.47 -14.62 13.33
N THR A 19 -7.45 -14.96 12.04
CA THR A 19 -6.33 -14.70 11.12
C THR A 19 -6.62 -13.46 10.27
N VAL A 20 -5.57 -12.69 9.95
CA VAL A 20 -5.66 -11.49 9.12
C VAL A 20 -4.69 -11.60 7.95
N ALA A 21 -5.16 -11.29 6.74
CA ALA A 21 -4.35 -11.10 5.55
C ALA A 21 -4.41 -9.63 5.11
N ILE A 22 -3.28 -9.05 4.73
CA ILE A 22 -3.17 -7.68 4.22
C ILE A 22 -2.41 -7.71 2.90
N GLY A 23 -2.88 -6.96 1.91
CA GLY A 23 -2.21 -6.78 0.63
C GLY A 23 -2.53 -5.42 0.03
N GLY A 24 -1.75 -4.99 -0.94
CA GLY A 24 -2.01 -3.76 -1.68
C GLY A 24 -1.37 -3.79 -3.04
N ASP A 25 -1.78 -2.88 -3.92
CA ASP A 25 -1.13 -2.71 -5.21
C ASP A 25 0.25 -2.03 -5.07
N GLY A 26 1.18 -2.32 -5.96
CA GLY A 26 2.55 -1.76 -5.90
C GLY A 26 2.68 -0.36 -6.51
N GLN A 27 1.58 0.28 -6.93
CA GLN A 27 1.62 1.42 -7.85
C GLN A 27 1.80 2.76 -7.13
N VAL A 28 2.56 3.66 -7.75
CA VAL A 28 2.59 5.08 -7.39
C VAL A 28 2.35 5.87 -8.66
N SER A 29 1.35 6.74 -8.65
CA SER A 29 1.01 7.61 -9.79
C SER A 29 1.07 9.10 -9.42
N VAL A 30 1.45 9.93 -10.39
CA VAL A 30 1.37 11.39 -10.34
C VAL A 30 0.58 11.85 -11.56
N GLY A 31 -0.63 12.38 -11.34
CA GLY A 31 -1.61 12.51 -12.42
C GLY A 31 -1.88 11.15 -13.09
N GLU A 32 -1.87 11.11 -14.42
CA GLU A 32 -2.11 9.90 -15.22
C GLU A 32 -0.87 8.99 -15.38
N THR A 33 0.30 9.40 -14.86
CA THR A 33 1.56 8.66 -15.09
C THR A 33 1.90 7.74 -13.92
N VAL A 34 2.15 6.46 -14.22
CA VAL A 34 2.70 5.49 -13.26
C VAL A 34 4.20 5.75 -13.07
N MET A 35 4.58 6.21 -11.89
CA MET A 35 5.96 6.56 -11.53
C MET A 35 6.75 5.37 -10.98
N LYS A 36 6.08 4.41 -10.33
CA LYS A 36 6.74 3.23 -9.74
C LYS A 36 5.77 2.05 -9.68
N ALA A 37 6.19 0.90 -10.23
CA ALA A 37 5.37 -0.31 -10.28
C ALA A 37 5.51 -1.22 -9.04
N ARG A 38 6.61 -1.11 -8.27
CA ARG A 38 6.89 -1.95 -7.09
C ARG A 38 7.23 -1.11 -5.87
N ALA A 39 6.21 -0.54 -5.24
CA ALA A 39 6.32 0.01 -3.90
C ALA A 39 6.08 -1.09 -2.85
N VAL A 40 6.99 -1.26 -1.90
CA VAL A 40 6.77 -2.10 -0.72
C VAL A 40 6.03 -1.25 0.30
N LYS A 41 4.71 -1.43 0.39
CA LYS A 41 3.83 -0.60 1.23
C LYS A 41 3.24 -1.34 2.44
N VAL A 42 3.56 -2.62 2.58
CA VAL A 42 3.29 -3.42 3.76
C VAL A 42 4.61 -4.04 4.18
N ARG A 43 5.13 -3.64 5.34
CA ARG A 43 6.32 -4.18 5.98
C ARG A 43 6.00 -4.71 7.36
N ALA A 44 6.65 -5.81 7.71
CA ALA A 44 6.59 -6.35 9.06
C ALA A 44 7.48 -5.53 10.00
N LEU A 45 6.90 -5.10 11.12
CA LEU A 45 7.58 -4.45 12.24
C LEU A 45 7.49 -5.35 13.48
N ARG A 46 8.37 -5.11 14.46
CA ARG A 46 8.41 -5.82 15.76
C ARG A 46 8.38 -7.35 15.61
N GLY A 47 9.19 -7.87 14.68
CA GLY A 47 9.30 -9.32 14.44
C GLY A 47 8.02 -9.95 13.87
N GLY A 48 7.24 -9.21 13.07
CA GLY A 48 6.00 -9.72 12.46
C GLY A 48 4.74 -9.51 13.30
N LYS A 49 4.85 -8.87 14.47
CA LYS A 49 3.69 -8.55 15.32
C LYS A 49 2.88 -7.35 14.84
N VAL A 50 3.45 -6.52 13.96
CA VAL A 50 2.80 -5.31 13.41
C VAL A 50 3.06 -5.23 11.91
N LEU A 51 2.05 -4.87 11.12
CA LEU A 51 2.18 -4.56 9.69
C LEU A 51 2.01 -3.04 9.50
N ALA A 52 2.88 -2.41 8.70
CA ALA A 52 2.91 -0.96 8.46
C ALA A 52 3.32 -0.59 7.04
#